data_AF-A0A920UG15-F1
#
_entry.id   AF-A0A920UG15-F1
#
_cell.length_a   1.000
_cell.length_b   1.000
_cell.length_c   1.000
_cell.angle_alpha   90.00
_cell.angle_beta   90.00
_cell.angle_gamma   90.00
#
_symmetry.space_group_name_H-M   'P 1'
#
loop_
_entity.id
_entity.type
_entity.pdbx_description
1 polymer ?
#
loop_
_entity_poly.entity_id
_entity_poly.type
_entity_poly.pdbx_seq_one_letter_code
_entity_poly.pdbx_strand_id
1 'polypeptide(L)'
;MSLPGLVTVNDSLNEPRLASMRGIMMAKKKPLEEIDLDSIGIPSEMRGIQGSMTQVLQFEKPESRKEGQTFEGDEADTVNQALDLLVGEDKFLT
;
A
#
# COMPACT_ATOMS: atom_id res chain seq x y z
N MET A 1 -3.92 -22.94 -17.23
CA MET A 1 -2.77 -22.84 -16.31
C MET A 1 -2.64 -24.16 -15.59
N SER A 2 -1.50 -24.84 -15.75
CA SER A 2 -1.18 -26.03 -14.96
C SER A 2 -0.51 -25.58 -13.67
N LEU A 3 -0.93 -26.13 -12.54
CA LEU A 3 -0.23 -25.97 -11.27
C LEU A 3 1.12 -26.73 -11.33
N PRO A 4 2.18 -26.26 -10.64
CA PRO A 4 2.20 -25.16 -9.67
C PRO A 4 2.25 -23.76 -10.31
N GLY A 5 1.65 -22.77 -9.64
CA GLY A 5 1.62 -21.37 -10.08
C GLY A 5 1.68 -20.39 -8.91
N LEU A 6 2.20 -19.19 -9.18
CA LEU A 6 2.27 -18.08 -8.23
C LEU A 6 1.09 -17.12 -8.47
N VAL A 7 0.40 -16.73 -7.40
CA VAL A 7 -0.72 -15.78 -7.46
C VAL A 7 -0.52 -14.70 -6.40
N THR A 8 -0.53 -13.45 -6.83
CA THR A 8 -0.58 -12.28 -5.93
C THR A 8 -2.03 -11.90 -5.70
N VAL A 9 -2.39 -11.64 -4.45
CA VAL A 9 -3.74 -11.22 -4.05
C VAL A 9 -3.73 -9.79 -3.54
N ASN A 10 -4.81 -9.05 -3.77
CA ASN A 10 -5.03 -7.72 -3.22
C ASN A 10 -6.07 -7.77 -2.09
N ASP A 11 -6.22 -6.66 -1.38
CA ASP A 11 -7.17 -6.48 -0.29
C ASP A 11 -8.64 -6.59 -0.73
N SER A 12 -8.95 -6.25 -1.98
CA SER A 12 -10.31 -6.35 -2.53
C SER A 12 -10.78 -7.78 -2.81
N LEU A 13 -9.91 -8.79 -2.71
CA LEU A 13 -10.25 -10.16 -3.09
C LEU A 13 -11.36 -10.76 -2.23
N ASN A 14 -11.33 -10.51 -0.92
CA ASN A 14 -12.31 -11.03 0.03
C ASN A 14 -12.27 -10.29 1.38
N GLU A 15 -13.31 -10.48 2.19
CA GLU A 15 -13.34 -10.03 3.58
C GLU A 15 -12.69 -11.07 4.51
N PRO A 16 -11.63 -10.71 5.27
CA PRO A 16 -11.01 -11.63 6.21
C PRO A 16 -11.97 -12.07 7.32
N ARG A 17 -12.13 -13.37 7.51
CA ARG A 17 -12.98 -13.92 8.57
C ARG A 17 -12.42 -13.58 9.97
N LEU A 18 -13.32 -13.39 10.93
CA LEU A 18 -12.95 -13.29 12.34
C LEU A 18 -12.41 -14.62 12.88
N ALA A 19 -11.33 -14.55 13.65
CA ALA A 19 -10.76 -15.71 14.31
C ALA A 19 -11.66 -16.16 15.48
N SER A 20 -11.87 -17.46 15.62
CA SER A 20 -12.54 -18.02 16.80
C SER A 20 -11.60 -18.04 18.01
N MET A 21 -12.14 -17.95 19.23
CA MET A 21 -11.35 -18.05 20.47
C MET A 21 -10.49 -19.33 20.51
N ARG A 22 -11.06 -20.47 20.08
CA ARG A 22 -10.33 -21.74 19.94
C ARG A 22 -9.19 -21.61 18.93
N GLY A 23 -9.42 -20.96 17.80
CA GLY A 23 -8.41 -20.70 16.76
C GLY A 23 -7.24 -19.89 17.29
N ILE A 24 -7.51 -18.81 18.02
CA ILE A 24 -6.49 -17.96 18.66
C ILE A 24 -5.65 -18.78 19.65
N MET A 25 -6.29 -19.57 20.52
CA MET A 25 -5.58 -20.39 21.51
C MET A 25 -4.69 -21.47 20.86
N MET A 26 -5.13 -22.07 19.75
CA MET A 26 -4.32 -23.04 19.01
C MET A 26 -3.16 -22.37 18.28
N ALA A 27 -3.39 -21.21 17.65
CA ALA A 27 -2.34 -20.45 16.96
C ALA A 27 -1.24 -20.02 17.93
N LYS A 28 -1.61 -19.53 19.12
CA LYS A 28 -0.64 -19.15 20.17
C LYS A 28 0.24 -20.31 20.65
N LYS A 29 -0.27 -21.54 20.61
CA LYS A 29 0.46 -22.74 21.04
C LYS A 29 1.37 -23.33 19.96
N LYS A 30 1.15 -23.00 18.69
CA LYS A 30 1.99 -23.52 17.61
C LYS A 30 3.39 -22.92 17.74
N PRO A 31 4.45 -23.73 17.71
CA PRO A 31 5.79 -23.19 17.67
C PRO A 31 5.99 -22.41 16.37
N LEU A 32 6.68 -21.28 16.47
CA LEU A 32 7.16 -20.54 15.32
C LEU A 32 8.51 -21.14 14.94
N GLU A 33 8.62 -21.63 13.72
CA GLU A 33 9.88 -22.10 13.17
C GLU A 33 10.69 -20.89 12.70
N GLU A 34 11.87 -20.72 13.29
CA GLU A 34 12.84 -19.72 12.85
C GLU A 34 13.81 -20.39 11.89
N ILE A 35 13.86 -19.91 10.65
CA ILE A 35 14.74 -20.42 9.61
C ILE A 35 15.83 -19.39 9.36
N ASP A 36 17.08 -19.80 9.52
CA ASP A 36 18.24 -18.96 9.21
C ASP A 36 18.49 -18.94 7.69
N LEU A 37 18.85 -17.78 7.14
CA LEU A 37 19.14 -17.63 5.71
C LEU A 37 20.36 -18.46 5.27
N ASP A 38 21.31 -18.69 6.17
CA ASP A 38 22.47 -19.57 5.93
C ASP A 38 22.04 -21.04 5.81
N SER A 39 20.97 -21.46 6.52
CA SER A 39 20.45 -22.83 6.48
C SER A 39 19.83 -23.21 5.13
N ILE A 40 19.37 -22.21 4.37
CA ILE A 40 18.78 -22.36 3.03
C ILE A 40 19.74 -21.98 1.90
N GLY A 41 21.01 -21.72 2.23
CA GLY A 41 22.08 -21.51 1.25
C GLY A 41 22.00 -20.20 0.48
N ILE A 42 21.37 -19.15 1.02
CA ILE A 42 21.32 -17.83 0.38
C ILE A 42 22.59 -17.05 0.73
N PRO A 43 23.46 -16.71 -0.25
CA PRO A 43 24.71 -16.00 0.01
C PRO A 43 24.49 -14.60 0.61
N SER A 44 25.45 -14.13 1.40
CA SER A 44 25.36 -12.82 2.07
C SER A 44 25.29 -11.65 1.08
N GLU A 45 25.91 -11.77 -0.08
CA GLU A 45 25.87 -10.76 -1.14
C GLU A 45 24.49 -10.61 -1.81
N MET A 46 23.61 -11.61 -1.71
CA MET A 46 22.28 -11.62 -2.34
C MET A 46 21.15 -11.20 -1.38
N ARG A 47 21.49 -10.77 -0.16
CA ARG A 47 20.51 -10.41 0.87
C ARG A 47 20.80 -9.06 1.52
N GLY A 48 19.77 -8.49 2.14
CA GLY A 48 19.85 -7.19 2.80
C GLY A 48 20.22 -6.05 1.84
N ILE A 49 20.94 -5.05 2.35
CA ILE A 49 21.35 -3.88 1.57
C ILE A 49 22.32 -4.25 0.45
N GLN A 50 23.21 -5.24 0.66
CA GLN A 50 24.19 -5.67 -0.34
C GLN A 50 23.54 -6.30 -1.58
N GLY A 51 22.46 -7.06 -1.38
CA GLY A 51 21.72 -7.70 -2.47
C GLY A 51 20.63 -6.84 -3.11
N SER A 52 20.39 -5.62 -2.61
CA SER A 52 19.33 -4.76 -3.11
C SER A 52 19.75 -4.07 -4.41
N MET A 53 18.90 -4.10 -5.43
CA MET A 53 19.10 -3.35 -6.68
C MET A 53 18.82 -1.85 -6.53
N THR A 54 18.23 -1.43 -5.41
CA THR A 54 17.81 -0.05 -5.16
C THR A 54 18.26 0.42 -3.78
N GLN A 55 18.55 1.71 -3.64
CA GLN A 55 18.86 2.34 -2.35
C GLN A 55 17.90 3.49 -2.08
N VAL A 56 17.42 3.59 -0.84
CA VAL A 56 16.64 4.75 -0.39
C VAL A 56 17.60 5.92 -0.21
N LEU A 57 17.45 6.95 -1.04
CA LEU A 57 18.29 8.16 -0.98
C LEU A 57 17.76 9.19 0.01
N GLN A 58 16.44 9.32 0.08
CA GLN A 58 15.75 10.34 0.87
C GLN A 58 14.33 9.89 1.16
N PHE A 59 13.79 10.33 2.29
CA PHE A 59 12.40 10.12 2.67
C PHE A 59 11.85 11.43 3.24
N GLU A 60 10.92 12.05 2.54
CA GLU A 60 10.28 13.29 2.94
C GLU A 60 8.77 13.08 3.07
N LYS A 61 8.19 13.73 4.07
CA LYS A 61 6.73 13.73 4.21
C LYS A 61 6.14 14.65 3.12
N PRO A 62 5.09 14.24 2.41
CA PRO A 62 4.42 15.13 1.47
C PRO A 62 3.88 16.37 2.19
N GLU A 63 3.78 17.48 1.44
CA GLU A 63 3.21 18.73 1.96
C GLU A 63 1.81 18.50 2.53
N SER A 64 1.47 19.22 3.59
CA SER A 64 0.11 19.19 4.16
C SER A 64 -0.87 19.76 3.16
N ARG A 65 -2.05 19.14 3.07
CA ARG A 65 -3.15 19.61 2.22
C ARG A 65 -3.45 21.10 2.50
N LYS A 66 -3.39 21.93 1.45
CA LYS A 66 -3.80 23.35 1.50
C LYS A 66 -5.31 23.47 1.70
N GLU A 67 -5.75 24.62 2.17
CA GLU A 67 -7.17 24.91 2.35
C GLU A 67 -7.93 24.77 1.03
N GLY A 68 -9.13 24.20 1.09
CA GLY A 68 -10.00 24.09 -0.08
C GLY A 68 -10.66 25.43 -0.40
N GLN A 69 -11.09 25.59 -1.65
CA GLN A 69 -11.88 26.73 -2.08
C GLN A 69 -13.38 26.41 -1.95
N THR A 70 -14.14 27.34 -1.36
CA THR A 70 -15.61 27.31 -1.37
C THR A 70 -16.11 28.18 -2.52
N PHE A 71 -17.03 27.65 -3.33
CA PHE A 71 -17.69 28.41 -4.39
C PHE A 71 -18.99 29.02 -3.86
N GLU A 72 -19.19 30.30 -4.14
CA GLU A 72 -20.43 31.03 -3.81
C GLU A 72 -21.19 31.32 -5.11
N GLY A 73 -22.51 31.17 -5.11
CA GLY A 73 -23.34 31.43 -6.28
C GLY A 73 -24.50 30.45 -6.42
N ASP A 74 -25.14 30.46 -7.59
CA ASP A 74 -26.17 29.48 -7.94
C ASP A 74 -25.55 28.15 -8.43
N GLU A 75 -26.41 27.14 -8.62
CA GLU A 75 -25.96 25.81 -9.02
C GLU A 75 -25.27 25.80 -10.38
N ALA A 76 -25.72 26.63 -11.33
CA ALA A 76 -25.15 26.69 -12.66
C ALA A 76 -23.73 27.29 -12.64
N ASP A 77 -23.56 28.36 -11.87
CA ASP A 77 -22.28 29.06 -11.73
C ASP A 77 -21.25 28.22 -10.97
N THR A 78 -21.65 27.61 -9.85
CA THR A 78 -20.75 26.77 -9.03
C THR A 78 -20.30 25.51 -9.76
N VAL A 79 -21.17 24.89 -10.57
CA VAL A 79 -20.80 23.73 -11.40
C VAL A 79 -19.81 24.12 -12.50
N ASN A 80 -20.02 25.25 -13.17
CA ASN A 80 -19.08 25.75 -14.17
C ASN A 80 -17.71 26.08 -13.55
N GLN A 81 -17.68 26.75 -12.40
CA GLN A 81 -16.44 27.04 -11.65
C GLN A 81 -15.68 25.77 -11.27
N ALA A 82 -16.39 24.72 -10.80
CA ALA A 82 -15.77 23.45 -10.46
C ALA A 82 -15.25 22.69 -11.71
N LEU A 83 -16.01 22.72 -12.81
CA LEU A 83 -15.59 22.08 -14.07
C LEU A 83 -14.37 22.77 -14.68
N ASP A 84 -14.33 24.10 -14.66
CA ASP A 84 -13.18 24.87 -15.16
C ASP A 84 -11.89 24.49 -14.40
N LEU A 85 -11.98 24.29 -13.09
CA LEU A 85 -10.84 23.85 -12.27
C LEU A 85 -10.46 22.37 -12.43
N LEU A 86 -11.41 21.50 -12.80
CA LEU A 86 -11.16 20.07 -13.02
C LEU A 86 -10.65 19.77 -14.43
N VAL A 87 -11.10 20.55 -15.42
CA VAL A 87 -10.77 20.37 -16.85
C VAL A 87 -9.60 21.25 -17.26
N GLY A 88 -9.47 22.45 -16.69
CA GLY A 88 -8.25 23.23 -16.77
C GLY A 88 -7.13 22.48 -16.08
N GLU A 89 -5.97 22.36 -16.73
CA GLU A 89 -4.78 21.68 -16.19
C GLU A 89 -4.15 22.40 -14.97
N ASP A 90 -4.93 23.18 -14.22
CA ASP A 90 -4.53 23.76 -12.95
C ASP A 90 -4.45 22.64 -11.92
N LYS A 91 -3.24 22.07 -11.86
CA LYS A 91 -2.76 21.08 -10.91
C LYS A 91 -3.45 21.23 -9.54
N PHE A 92 -4.42 20.36 -9.27
CA PHE A 92 -4.80 19.94 -7.92
C PHE A 92 -3.69 19.16 -7.19
N LEU A 93 -2.43 19.38 -7.56
CA LEU A 93 -1.23 18.80 -6.97
C LEU A 93 -0.18 19.90 -6.80
N THR A 94 -0.48 20.88 -5.95
CA THR A 94 0.51 21.51 -5.06
C THR A 94 -0.18 22.01 -3.82
#